data_AF-A0A0P4R5Y5-F1
#
_entry.id   AF-A0A0P4R5Y5-F1
#
_cell.length_a   1.000
_cell.length_b   1.000
_cell.length_c   1.000
_cell.angle_alpha   90.00
_cell.angle_beta   90.00
_cell.angle_gamma   90.00
#
_symmetry.space_group_name_H-M   'P 1'
#
loop_
_entity.id
_entity.type
_entity.pdbx_description
1 polymer ?
#
loop_
_entity_poly.entity_id
_entity_poly.type
_entity_poly.pdbx_seq_one_letter_code
_entity_poly.pdbx_strand_id
1 'polypeptide(L)'
;MTHRPSTAVQLTPGDPEIPIPAPAALRVVHEVDGIDLAAAERAAGQFLEALGISTESESLRGTPGRMARAYAELFSPRPFELTTFPNDEGYDELVLARSIPVRSVCEHHLLPFVGTAHVGYLPGRRILGLSKLARVVEHFACRPQVQERLTKQVADWLQTQLEPKGVGVVIEAEHTCMTLRGVQATGSSTLTSTLLGTLRSDARSRSEFLALAGLT
;
A
#
# COMPACT_ATOMS: atom_id res chain seq x y z
N MET A 1 -32.51 -52.14 -20.15
CA MET A 1 -31.80 -52.14 -18.85
C MET A 1 -30.65 -53.13 -18.94
N THR A 2 -29.43 -52.64 -19.14
CA THR A 2 -28.21 -53.47 -19.11
C THR A 2 -27.14 -52.66 -18.37
N HIS A 3 -26.93 -53.01 -17.09
CA HIS A 3 -25.91 -52.45 -16.22
C HIS A 3 -24.51 -52.87 -16.71
N ARG A 4 -23.61 -51.91 -16.92
CA ARG A 4 -22.16 -52.18 -16.94
C ARG A 4 -21.61 -52.08 -15.50
N PRO A 5 -20.71 -52.96 -15.07
CA PRO A 5 -20.11 -52.88 -13.75
C PRO A 5 -19.07 -51.76 -13.70
N SER A 6 -19.03 -51.05 -12.56
CA SER A 6 -18.01 -50.05 -12.23
C SER A 6 -16.73 -50.76 -11.81
N THR A 7 -15.65 -50.54 -12.55
CA THR A 7 -14.31 -50.99 -12.16
C THR A 7 -13.75 -50.00 -11.14
N ALA A 8 -13.60 -50.46 -9.89
CA ALA A 8 -12.90 -49.71 -8.86
C ALA A 8 -11.40 -49.63 -9.21
N VAL A 9 -10.88 -48.41 -9.34
CA VAL A 9 -9.44 -48.16 -9.47
C VAL A 9 -8.80 -48.31 -8.09
N GLN A 10 -8.02 -49.36 -7.90
CA GLN A 10 -7.15 -49.52 -6.73
C GLN A 10 -5.97 -48.55 -6.85
N LEU A 11 -5.81 -47.67 -5.86
CA LEU A 11 -4.64 -46.81 -5.71
C LEU A 11 -3.50 -47.63 -5.10
N THR A 12 -2.39 -47.78 -5.82
CA THR A 12 -1.14 -48.36 -5.30
C THR A 12 -0.36 -47.29 -4.52
N PRO A 13 0.23 -47.60 -3.34
CA PRO A 13 1.10 -46.67 -2.64
C PRO A 13 2.49 -46.70 -3.28
N GLY A 14 2.97 -45.55 -3.78
CA GLY A 14 4.34 -45.46 -4.29
C GLY A 14 4.64 -44.37 -5.31
N ASP A 15 3.72 -43.44 -5.59
CA ASP A 15 4.06 -42.33 -6.49
C ASP A 15 4.95 -41.31 -5.76
N PRO A 16 6.08 -40.88 -6.37
CA PRO A 16 6.91 -39.84 -5.80
C PRO A 16 6.08 -38.55 -5.70
N GLU A 17 6.06 -37.96 -4.51
CA GLU A 17 5.47 -36.65 -4.26
C GLU A 17 6.05 -35.66 -5.29
N ILE A 18 5.23 -35.26 -6.26
CA ILE A 18 5.59 -34.21 -7.20
C ILE A 18 5.80 -32.95 -6.36
N PRO A 19 7.00 -32.36 -6.32
CA PRO A 19 7.22 -31.14 -5.56
C PRO A 19 6.26 -30.09 -6.10
N ILE A 20 5.34 -29.62 -5.25
CA ILE A 20 4.48 -28.49 -5.59
C ILE A 20 5.44 -27.32 -5.84
N PRO A 21 5.50 -26.76 -7.06
CA PRO A 21 6.39 -25.64 -7.31
C PRO A 21 6.00 -24.51 -6.36
N ALA A 22 6.99 -23.98 -5.64
CA ALA A 22 6.80 -22.81 -4.81
C ALA A 22 6.10 -21.74 -5.67
N PRO A 23 5.02 -21.10 -5.19
CA PRO A 23 4.32 -20.10 -5.97
C PRO A 23 5.35 -19.05 -6.43
N ALA A 24 5.41 -18.83 -7.74
CA ALA A 24 6.28 -17.81 -8.31
C ALA A 24 6.04 -16.50 -7.55
N ALA A 25 7.10 -15.87 -7.06
CA ALA A 25 6.98 -14.66 -6.28
C ALA A 25 6.18 -13.62 -7.09
N LEU A 26 5.03 -13.20 -6.55
CA LEU A 26 4.21 -12.16 -7.16
C LEU A 26 5.02 -10.87 -7.12
N ARG A 27 5.53 -10.45 -8.28
CA ARG A 27 6.27 -9.20 -8.40
C ARG A 27 5.27 -8.07 -8.50
N VAL A 28 5.26 -7.20 -7.50
CA VAL A 28 4.49 -5.95 -7.56
C VAL A 28 5.33 -4.95 -8.34
N VAL A 29 5.08 -4.90 -9.65
CA VAL A 29 5.68 -3.93 -10.55
C VAL A 29 4.65 -2.82 -10.75
N HIS A 30 5.06 -1.58 -10.48
CA HIS A 30 4.36 -0.45 -11.05
C HIS A 30 5.07 -0.12 -12.37
N GLU A 31 4.40 -0.34 -13.50
CA GLU A 31 4.87 0.18 -14.78
C GLU A 31 4.70 1.69 -14.77
N VAL A 32 5.75 2.38 -14.33
CA VAL A 32 5.90 3.81 -14.63
C VAL A 32 6.60 3.92 -15.98
N ASP A 33 5.95 3.38 -17.02
CA ASP A 33 6.45 3.52 -18.38
C ASP A 33 6.36 5.00 -18.78
N GLY A 34 7.51 5.59 -19.09
CA GLY A 34 7.57 6.86 -19.83
C GLY A 34 7.46 8.16 -19.02
N ILE A 35 8.12 8.29 -17.84
CA ILE A 35 8.36 9.63 -17.29
C ILE A 35 9.33 10.38 -18.20
N ASP A 36 8.80 11.31 -19.00
CA ASP A 36 9.60 12.29 -19.74
C ASP A 36 10.00 13.44 -18.80
N LEU A 37 11.13 13.27 -18.11
CA LEU A 37 11.68 14.30 -17.23
C LEU A 37 12.01 15.59 -17.96
N ALA A 38 12.38 15.53 -19.24
CA ALA A 38 12.69 16.73 -20.01
C ALA A 38 11.41 17.54 -20.29
N ALA A 39 10.30 16.87 -20.63
CA ALA A 39 8.99 17.51 -20.75
C ALA A 39 8.50 18.07 -19.43
N ALA A 40 8.62 17.30 -18.34
CA ALA A 40 8.24 17.76 -17.00
C ALA A 40 9.04 18.98 -16.55
N GLU A 41 10.35 19.02 -16.83
CA GLU A 41 11.20 20.17 -16.52
C GLU A 41 10.78 21.43 -17.31
N ARG A 42 10.48 21.30 -18.60
CA ARG A 42 9.95 22.42 -19.41
C ARG A 42 8.62 22.93 -18.86
N ALA A 43 7.70 22.02 -18.52
CA ALA A 43 6.40 22.38 -17.95
C ALA A 43 6.55 23.06 -16.58
N ALA A 44 7.45 22.58 -15.73
CA ALA A 44 7.76 23.22 -14.45
C ALA A 44 8.31 24.64 -14.64
N GLY A 45 9.17 24.85 -15.63
CA GLY A 45 9.67 26.19 -15.98
C GLY A 45 8.56 27.14 -16.39
N GLN A 46 7.70 26.70 -17.32
CA GLN A 46 6.54 27.48 -17.77
C GLN A 46 5.56 27.79 -16.63
N PHE A 47 5.33 26.83 -15.74
CA PHE A 47 4.48 27.02 -14.57
C PHE A 47 5.05 28.09 -13.62
N LEU A 48 6.34 28.05 -13.31
CA LEU A 48 7.00 29.03 -12.46
C LEU A 48 6.97 30.44 -13.10
N GLU A 49 7.26 30.53 -14.40
CA GLU A 49 7.18 31.78 -15.16
C GLU A 49 5.77 32.36 -15.14
N ALA A 50 4.75 31.52 -15.36
CA ALA A 50 3.34 31.93 -15.30
C ALA A 50 2.91 32.44 -13.91
N LEU A 51 3.58 32.01 -12.84
CA LEU A 51 3.40 32.51 -11.48
C LEU A 51 4.29 33.73 -11.15
N GLY A 52 5.05 34.26 -12.11
CA GLY A 52 5.95 35.39 -11.93
C GLY A 52 7.26 35.05 -11.20
N ILE A 53 7.62 33.77 -11.12
CA ILE A 53 8.85 33.31 -10.45
C ILE A 53 9.96 33.20 -11.50
N SER A 54 10.87 34.16 -11.50
CA SER A 54 12.05 34.14 -12.37
C SER A 54 13.04 33.05 -11.96
N THR A 55 13.48 32.24 -12.92
CA THR A 55 14.50 31.19 -12.74
C THR A 55 15.88 31.60 -13.26
N GLU A 56 16.11 32.87 -13.57
CA GLU A 56 17.38 33.34 -14.15
C GLU A 56 18.55 33.34 -13.15
N SER A 57 18.25 33.46 -11.86
CA SER A 57 19.24 33.50 -10.80
C SER A 57 20.03 32.19 -10.69
N GLU A 58 21.28 32.28 -10.21
CA GLU A 58 22.13 31.10 -10.03
C GLU A 58 21.46 30.00 -9.18
N SER A 59 20.76 30.39 -8.11
CA SER A 59 20.10 29.45 -7.21
C SER A 59 18.84 28.81 -7.80
N LEU A 60 18.10 29.53 -8.67
CA LEU A 60 16.81 29.09 -9.21
C LEU A 60 16.89 28.49 -10.61
N ARG A 61 18.01 28.64 -11.33
CA ARG A 61 18.20 28.09 -12.69
C ARG A 61 17.94 26.60 -12.79
N GLY A 62 18.30 25.84 -11.75
CA GLY A 62 18.03 24.40 -11.69
C GLY A 62 16.70 24.01 -11.04
N THR A 63 15.88 24.95 -10.58
CA THR A 63 14.62 24.68 -9.86
C THR A 63 13.61 23.89 -10.69
N PRO A 64 13.35 24.20 -11.97
CA PRO A 64 12.41 23.40 -12.78
C PRO A 64 12.76 21.91 -12.83
N GLY A 65 14.03 21.59 -13.07
CA GLY A 65 14.50 20.21 -13.10
C GLY A 65 14.44 19.53 -11.73
N ARG A 66 14.76 20.25 -10.64
CA ARG A 66 14.61 19.72 -9.28
C ARG A 66 13.15 19.45 -8.94
N MET A 67 12.22 20.33 -9.32
CA MET A 67 10.79 20.15 -9.13
C MET A 67 10.28 18.91 -9.87
N ALA A 68 10.64 18.75 -11.15
CA ALA A 68 10.25 17.58 -11.94
C ALA A 68 10.75 16.27 -11.33
N ARG A 69 12.03 16.21 -10.94
CA ARG A 69 12.63 15.01 -10.30
C ARG A 69 12.00 14.71 -8.94
N ALA A 70 11.66 15.72 -8.14
CA ALA A 70 11.01 15.52 -6.85
C ALA A 70 9.64 14.85 -7.00
N TYR A 71 8.80 15.32 -7.93
CA TYR A 71 7.51 14.68 -8.19
C TYR A 71 7.67 13.27 -8.80
N ALA A 72 8.62 13.09 -9.72
CA ALA A 72 8.93 11.77 -10.26
C ALA A 72 9.31 10.76 -9.16
N GLU A 73 10.15 11.16 -8.19
CA GLU A 73 10.48 10.33 -7.02
C GLU A 73 9.24 10.00 -6.18
N LEU A 74 8.41 11.00 -5.88
CA LEU A 74 7.19 10.82 -5.08
C LEU A 74 6.17 9.89 -5.77
N PHE A 75 6.21 9.75 -7.10
CA PHE A 75 5.30 8.91 -7.89
C PHE A 75 5.91 7.59 -8.34
N SER A 76 7.12 7.27 -7.89
CA SER A 76 7.83 6.05 -8.29
C SER A 76 8.00 5.12 -7.09
N PRO A 77 7.06 4.18 -6.84
CA PRO A 77 7.23 3.21 -5.78
C PRO A 77 8.41 2.28 -6.08
N ARG A 78 9.12 1.87 -5.03
CA ARG A 78 10.16 0.84 -5.15
C ARG A 78 9.49 -0.50 -5.50
N PRO A 79 9.90 -1.19 -6.59
CA PRO A 79 9.37 -2.50 -6.91
C PRO A 79 9.72 -3.47 -5.78
N PHE A 80 8.82 -4.41 -5.50
CA PHE A 80 9.10 -5.44 -4.52
C PHE A 80 8.45 -6.76 -4.90
N GLU A 81 9.08 -7.84 -4.44
CA GLU A 81 8.52 -9.18 -4.53
C GLU A 81 7.71 -9.47 -3.28
N LEU A 82 6.50 -9.98 -3.48
CA LEU A 82 5.65 -10.46 -2.42
C LEU A 82 6.21 -11.78 -1.88
N THR A 83 6.72 -11.75 -0.66
CA THR A 83 7.20 -12.96 0.04
C THR A 83 6.17 -13.39 1.07
N THR A 84 5.68 -14.61 0.94
CA THR A 84 4.73 -15.22 1.87
C THR A 84 5.20 -16.61 2.26
N PHE A 85 4.82 -17.05 3.45
CA PHE A 85 5.20 -18.33 4.04
C PHE A 85 3.95 -19.15 4.38
N PRO A 86 3.99 -20.49 4.31
CA PRO A 86 2.94 -21.32 4.90
C PRO A 86 2.75 -21.02 6.38
N ASN A 87 1.50 -21.09 6.85
CA ASN A 87 1.17 -20.97 8.28
C ASN A 87 1.12 -22.36 8.93
N ASP A 88 2.25 -23.09 8.93
CA ASP A 88 2.29 -24.51 9.33
C ASP A 88 2.04 -24.72 10.83
N GLU A 89 2.41 -23.74 11.66
CA GLU A 89 2.15 -23.74 13.10
C GLU A 89 0.72 -23.30 13.46
N GLY A 90 -0.09 -22.92 12.46
CA GLY A 90 -1.48 -22.53 12.67
C GLY A 90 -1.66 -21.24 13.47
N TYR A 91 -0.69 -20.32 13.43
CA TYR A 91 -0.76 -19.04 14.12
C TYR A 91 -2.02 -18.28 13.69
N ASP A 92 -2.91 -17.99 14.64
CA ASP A 92 -4.24 -17.42 14.39
C ASP A 92 -4.50 -16.10 15.12
N GLU A 93 -3.46 -15.54 15.74
CA GLU A 93 -3.49 -14.25 16.44
C GLU A 93 -3.20 -13.06 15.51
N LEU A 94 -3.44 -11.84 16.00
CA LEU A 94 -3.23 -10.61 15.23
C LEU A 94 -1.75 -10.35 14.95
N VAL A 95 -1.40 -10.28 13.65
CA VAL A 95 -0.12 -9.71 13.21
C VAL A 95 -0.33 -8.23 12.92
N LEU A 96 0.44 -7.35 13.57
CA LEU A 96 0.29 -5.90 13.43
C LEU A 96 1.65 -5.20 13.25
N ALA A 97 1.83 -4.53 12.11
CA ALA A 97 2.91 -3.57 11.91
C ALA A 97 2.39 -2.16 12.22
N ARG A 98 3.04 -1.47 13.15
CA ARG A 98 2.66 -0.13 13.61
C ARG A 98 3.67 0.90 13.17
N SER A 99 3.23 2.15 13.13
CA SER A 99 4.11 3.29 12.95
C SER A 99 4.87 3.27 11.62
N ILE A 100 4.22 2.76 10.56
CA ILE A 100 4.79 2.75 9.21
C ILE A 100 4.72 4.19 8.67
N PRO A 101 5.85 4.82 8.32
CA PRO A 101 5.82 6.17 7.77
C PRO A 101 5.08 6.21 6.43
N VAL A 102 4.22 7.21 6.27
CA VAL A 102 3.48 7.48 5.04
C VAL A 102 3.91 8.84 4.51
N ARG A 103 4.30 8.88 3.24
CA ARG A 103 4.44 10.11 2.46
C ARG A 103 3.68 9.93 1.16
N SER A 104 2.84 10.88 0.80
CA SER A 104 2.11 10.87 -0.46
C SER A 104 1.77 12.31 -0.87
N VAL A 105 1.07 12.45 -1.99
CA VAL A 105 0.72 13.74 -2.59
C VAL A 105 -0.78 13.77 -2.81
N CYS A 106 -1.45 14.79 -2.29
CA CYS A 106 -2.89 14.97 -2.47
C CYS A 106 -3.20 15.21 -3.96
N GLU A 107 -4.06 14.41 -4.56
CA GLU A 107 -4.34 14.51 -6.00
C GLU A 107 -5.02 15.82 -6.41
N HIS A 108 -5.73 16.47 -5.48
CA HIS A 108 -6.48 17.70 -5.77
C HIS A 108 -5.59 18.94 -5.92
N HIS A 109 -4.42 18.96 -5.29
CA HIS A 109 -3.56 20.15 -5.22
C HIS A 109 -2.08 19.87 -5.49
N LEU A 110 -1.71 18.60 -5.67
CA LEU A 110 -0.32 18.13 -5.76
C LEU A 110 0.58 18.61 -4.60
N LEU A 111 -0.03 18.76 -3.42
CA LEU A 111 0.66 19.11 -2.18
C LEU A 111 0.82 17.88 -1.29
N PRO A 112 1.95 17.74 -0.56
CA PRO A 112 2.20 16.56 0.25
C PRO A 112 1.19 16.36 1.38
N PHE A 113 0.92 15.10 1.70
CA PHE A 113 0.42 14.72 3.03
C PHE A 113 1.35 13.65 3.62
N VAL A 114 1.62 13.78 4.91
CA VAL A 114 2.59 12.96 5.64
C VAL A 114 1.98 12.45 6.93
N GLY A 115 2.34 11.24 7.32
CA GLY A 115 1.71 10.61 8.46
C GLY A 115 2.18 9.21 8.73
N THR A 116 1.29 8.42 9.31
CA THR A 116 1.59 7.10 9.84
C THR A 116 0.49 6.11 9.49
N ALA A 117 0.88 4.90 9.09
CA ALA A 117 0.00 3.78 8.89
C ALA A 117 0.22 2.69 9.95
N HIS A 118 -0.89 2.05 10.33
CA HIS A 118 -0.93 0.84 11.14
C HIS A 118 -1.67 -0.22 10.32
N VAL A 119 -1.00 -1.34 10.07
CA VAL A 119 -1.49 -2.39 9.17
C VAL A 119 -1.42 -3.72 9.90
N GLY A 120 -2.57 -4.34 10.10
CA GLY A 120 -2.69 -5.65 10.73
C GLY A 120 -3.57 -6.60 9.96
N TYR A 121 -3.39 -7.89 10.19
CA TYR A 121 -4.24 -8.95 9.65
C TYR A 121 -4.27 -10.16 10.58
N LEU A 122 -5.35 -10.93 10.49
CA LEU A 122 -5.50 -12.23 11.14
C LEU A 122 -5.15 -13.32 10.13
N PRO A 123 -4.06 -14.09 10.31
CA PRO A 123 -3.58 -15.01 9.29
C PRO A 123 -4.59 -16.10 8.91
N GLY A 124 -4.56 -16.45 7.62
CA GLY A 124 -5.23 -17.62 7.06
C GLY A 124 -4.22 -18.76 6.90
N ARG A 125 -4.09 -19.26 5.66
CA ARG A 125 -3.13 -20.32 5.31
C ARG A 125 -1.70 -19.83 5.11
N ARG A 126 -1.50 -18.52 4.97
CA ARG A 126 -0.20 -17.90 4.67
C ARG A 126 0.08 -16.71 5.58
N ILE A 127 1.35 -16.51 5.88
CA ILE A 127 1.89 -15.38 6.61
C ILE A 127 2.71 -14.51 5.65
N LEU A 128 2.47 -13.20 5.69
CA LEU A 128 3.24 -12.23 4.93
C LEU A 128 4.57 -11.92 5.63
N GLY A 129 5.66 -11.82 4.85
CA GLY A 129 6.93 -11.31 5.37
C GLY A 129 6.76 -9.87 5.89
N LEU A 130 7.16 -9.61 7.13
CA LEU A 130 6.84 -8.37 7.85
C LEU A 130 7.21 -7.09 7.08
N SER A 131 8.38 -7.07 6.44
CA SER A 131 8.85 -5.92 5.65
C SER A 131 7.91 -5.56 4.49
N LYS A 132 7.09 -6.51 4.02
CA LYS A 132 6.18 -6.30 2.89
C LYS A 132 4.96 -5.47 3.26
N LEU A 133 4.53 -5.43 4.53
CA LEU A 133 3.45 -4.54 4.98
C LEU A 133 3.80 -3.07 4.66
N ALA A 134 5.03 -2.64 5.00
CA ALA A 134 5.51 -1.31 4.68
C ALA A 134 5.67 -1.07 3.17
N ARG A 135 6.07 -2.10 2.40
CA ARG A 135 6.18 -1.99 0.93
C ARG A 135 4.85 -1.85 0.22
N VAL A 136 3.80 -2.51 0.73
CA VAL A 136 2.44 -2.36 0.20
C VAL A 136 1.94 -0.94 0.43
N VAL A 137 2.13 -0.39 1.64
CA VAL A 137 1.79 1.00 1.94
C VAL A 137 2.52 1.96 0.99
N GLU A 138 3.83 1.82 0.84
CA GLU A 138 4.64 2.62 -0.09
C GLU A 138 4.14 2.51 -1.54
N HIS A 139 3.84 1.29 -2.00
CA HIS A 139 3.37 1.05 -3.36
C HIS A 139 2.08 1.81 -3.69
N PHE A 140 1.15 1.91 -2.74
CA PHE A 140 -0.06 2.68 -2.92
C PHE A 140 0.16 4.18 -2.69
N ALA A 141 1.05 4.57 -1.78
CA ALA A 141 1.31 5.97 -1.44
C ALA A 141 2.07 6.76 -2.51
N CYS A 142 2.90 6.10 -3.34
CA CYS A 142 3.72 6.75 -4.36
C CYS A 142 2.95 7.07 -5.66
N ARG A 143 1.90 7.88 -5.57
CA ARG A 143 1.11 8.46 -6.68
C ARG A 143 0.24 9.60 -6.12
N PRO A 144 -0.38 10.44 -6.97
CA PRO A 144 -1.46 11.32 -6.52
C PRO A 144 -2.56 10.49 -5.85
N GLN A 145 -2.97 10.89 -4.64
CA GLN A 145 -3.88 10.12 -3.80
C GLN A 145 -4.96 10.94 -3.10
N VAL A 146 -5.98 10.20 -2.68
CA VAL A 146 -6.96 10.54 -1.62
C VAL A 146 -6.72 9.56 -0.48
N GLN A 147 -6.66 10.03 0.77
CA GLN A 147 -6.25 9.20 1.92
C GLN A 147 -7.20 8.01 2.14
N GLU A 148 -8.50 8.23 1.98
CA GLU A 148 -9.54 7.20 2.06
C GLU A 148 -9.30 6.07 1.04
N ARG A 149 -8.90 6.45 -0.19
CA ARG A 149 -8.59 5.50 -1.26
C ARG A 149 -7.30 4.74 -0.96
N LEU A 150 -6.26 5.43 -0.50
CA LEU A 150 -4.99 4.82 -0.09
C LEU A 150 -5.23 3.75 0.98
N THR A 151 -5.97 4.08 2.04
CA THR A 151 -6.29 3.16 3.15
C THR A 151 -7.04 1.94 2.66
N LYS A 152 -8.04 2.12 1.79
CA LYS A 152 -8.81 1.01 1.22
C LYS A 152 -7.96 0.13 0.30
N GLN A 153 -7.14 0.72 -0.56
CA GLN A 153 -6.28 -0.02 -1.50
C GLN A 153 -5.30 -0.95 -0.78
N VAL A 154 -4.68 -0.49 0.30
CA VAL A 154 -3.80 -1.34 1.12
C VAL A 154 -4.57 -2.53 1.70
N ALA A 155 -5.76 -2.29 2.28
CA ALA A 155 -6.57 -3.33 2.89
C ALA A 155 -7.08 -4.37 1.87
N ASP A 156 -7.64 -3.91 0.75
CA ASP A 156 -8.18 -4.77 -0.30
C ASP A 156 -7.07 -5.60 -0.96
N TRP A 157 -5.89 -5.01 -1.16
CA TRP A 157 -4.74 -5.73 -1.71
C TRP A 157 -4.29 -6.85 -0.78
N LEU A 158 -4.16 -6.59 0.53
CA LEU A 158 -3.81 -7.63 1.50
C LEU A 158 -4.87 -8.73 1.56
N GLN A 159 -6.14 -8.36 1.51
CA GLN A 159 -7.24 -9.32 1.48
C GLN A 159 -7.16 -10.24 0.25
N THR A 160 -6.87 -9.66 -0.92
CA THR A 160 -6.77 -10.40 -2.19
C THR A 160 -5.55 -11.31 -2.25
N GLN A 161 -4.40 -10.84 -1.75
CA GLN A 161 -3.13 -11.55 -1.91
C GLN A 161 -2.87 -12.61 -0.84
N LEU A 162 -3.45 -12.45 0.35
CA LEU A 162 -3.22 -13.36 1.49
C LEU A 162 -4.44 -14.20 1.85
N GLU A 163 -5.64 -13.80 1.41
CA GLU A 163 -6.91 -14.37 1.86
C GLU A 163 -6.96 -14.56 3.39
N PRO A 164 -6.62 -13.52 4.19
CA PRO A 164 -6.59 -13.62 5.64
C PRO A 164 -8.01 -13.66 6.21
N LYS A 165 -8.13 -14.08 7.47
CA LYS A 165 -9.41 -14.08 8.20
C LYS A 165 -9.94 -12.65 8.42
N GLY A 166 -9.05 -11.66 8.48
CA GLY A 166 -9.40 -10.25 8.56
C GLY A 166 -8.21 -9.33 8.32
N VAL A 167 -8.47 -8.08 7.93
CA VAL A 167 -7.47 -7.04 7.68
C VAL A 167 -7.91 -5.74 8.35
N GLY A 168 -6.96 -5.02 8.94
CA GLY A 168 -7.17 -3.71 9.52
C GLY A 168 -6.09 -2.76 9.05
N VAL A 169 -6.50 -1.63 8.47
CA VAL A 169 -5.60 -0.55 8.07
C VAL A 169 -6.11 0.74 8.69
N VAL A 170 -5.23 1.47 9.37
CA VAL A 170 -5.48 2.85 9.79
C VAL A 170 -4.36 3.72 9.26
N ILE A 171 -4.72 4.86 8.69
CA ILE A 171 -3.76 5.90 8.31
C ILE A 171 -4.20 7.20 8.96
N GLU A 172 -3.29 7.82 9.69
CA GLU A 172 -3.39 9.19 10.19
C GLU A 172 -2.37 10.06 9.46
N ALA A 173 -2.78 11.19 8.88
CA ALA A 173 -1.88 12.07 8.15
C ALA A 173 -2.27 13.55 8.24
N GLU A 174 -1.27 14.42 8.21
CA GLU A 174 -1.43 15.86 8.04
C GLU A 174 -1.37 16.22 6.55
N HIS A 175 -2.32 17.03 6.09
CA HIS A 175 -2.43 17.48 4.71
C HIS A 175 -2.00 18.93 4.55
N THR A 176 -0.89 19.17 3.85
CA THR A 176 -0.38 20.55 3.65
C THR A 176 -1.31 21.42 2.79
N CYS A 177 -2.19 20.81 2.00
CA CYS A 177 -3.25 21.54 1.29
C CYS A 177 -4.29 22.16 2.22
N MET A 178 -4.40 21.69 3.47
CA MET A 178 -5.25 22.24 4.53
C MET A 178 -4.46 23.05 5.55
N THR A 179 -3.23 22.63 5.90
CA THR A 179 -2.46 23.25 6.98
C THR A 179 -1.64 24.46 6.55
N LEU A 180 -1.15 24.50 5.30
CA LEU A 180 -0.29 25.61 4.83
C LEU A 180 -1.04 26.68 4.02
N ARG A 181 -2.23 26.37 3.51
CA ARG A 181 -3.02 27.28 2.65
C ARG A 181 -4.53 27.11 2.86
N GLY A 182 -5.30 28.03 2.28
CA GLY A 182 -6.76 27.98 2.37
C GLY A 182 -7.22 28.18 3.81
N VAL A 183 -7.79 27.14 4.42
CA VAL A 183 -8.32 27.18 5.79
C VAL A 183 -7.22 27.30 6.85
N GLN A 184 -5.97 26.91 6.54
CA GLN A 184 -4.82 27.00 7.46
C GLN A 184 -5.06 26.33 8.82
N ALA A 185 -5.65 25.13 8.81
CA ALA A 185 -5.98 24.36 10.00
C ALA A 185 -4.74 23.68 10.61
N THR A 186 -3.73 24.47 10.98
CA THR A 186 -2.45 23.99 11.54
C THR A 186 -2.67 23.04 12.72
N GLY A 187 -1.96 21.92 12.71
CA GLY A 187 -2.07 20.88 13.74
C GLY A 187 -3.23 19.90 13.55
N SER A 188 -4.07 20.09 12.52
CA SER A 188 -5.10 19.11 12.18
C SER A 188 -4.49 17.91 11.45
N SER A 189 -4.76 16.71 11.96
CA SER A 189 -4.57 15.45 11.25
C SER A 189 -5.92 14.86 10.83
N THR A 190 -5.89 14.03 9.78
CA THR A 190 -7.04 13.24 9.33
C THR A 190 -6.76 11.77 9.55
N LEU A 191 -7.70 11.06 10.17
CA LEU A 191 -7.63 9.62 10.39
C LEU A 191 -8.64 8.90 9.51
N THR A 192 -8.19 7.86 8.82
CA THR A 192 -9.03 6.96 8.01
C THR A 192 -8.77 5.52 8.41
N SER A 193 -9.80 4.68 8.34
CA SER A 193 -9.66 3.25 8.61
C SER A 193 -10.38 2.39 7.56
N THR A 194 -9.84 1.21 7.30
CA THR A 194 -10.53 0.15 6.55
C THR A 194 -10.33 -1.17 7.27
N LEU A 195 -11.43 -1.78 7.66
CA LEU A 195 -11.47 -3.08 8.32
C LEU A 195 -12.15 -4.10 7.40
N LEU A 196 -11.69 -5.33 7.34
CA LEU A 196 -12.22 -6.42 6.51
C LEU A 196 -12.25 -7.73 7.32
N GLY A 197 -13.09 -8.68 6.88
CA GLY A 197 -13.24 -9.99 7.53
C GLY A 197 -13.58 -9.88 9.02
N THR A 198 -12.96 -10.72 9.85
CA THR A 198 -13.19 -10.77 11.30
C THR A 198 -12.96 -9.42 11.99
N LEU A 199 -11.98 -8.62 11.56
CA LEU A 199 -11.73 -7.28 12.11
C LEU A 199 -12.86 -6.29 11.80
N ARG A 200 -13.71 -6.56 10.79
CA ARG A 200 -14.94 -5.79 10.54
C ARG A 200 -16.13 -6.37 11.30
N SER A 201 -16.32 -7.68 11.28
CA SER A 201 -17.55 -8.33 11.75
C SER A 201 -17.59 -8.61 13.25
N ASP A 202 -16.44 -8.85 13.91
CA ASP A 202 -16.36 -9.07 15.35
C ASP A 202 -15.90 -7.80 16.09
N ALA A 203 -16.71 -7.34 17.03
CA ALA A 203 -16.44 -6.10 17.76
C ALA A 203 -15.22 -6.22 18.69
N ARG A 204 -14.91 -7.41 19.22
CA ARG A 204 -13.80 -7.61 20.16
C ARG A 204 -12.47 -7.55 19.41
N SER A 205 -12.34 -8.29 18.31
CA SER A 205 -11.15 -8.22 17.46
C SER A 205 -10.95 -6.83 16.85
N ARG A 206 -12.04 -6.12 16.50
CA ARG A 206 -11.95 -4.72 16.08
C ARG A 206 -11.37 -3.84 17.18
N SER A 207 -11.89 -3.93 18.40
CA SER A 207 -11.41 -3.13 19.54
C SER A 207 -9.96 -3.45 19.88
N GLU A 208 -9.56 -4.72 19.86
CA GLU A 208 -8.18 -5.15 20.05
C GLU A 208 -7.24 -4.49 19.03
N PHE A 209 -7.57 -4.56 17.74
CA PHE A 209 -6.76 -3.93 16.69
C PHE A 209 -6.62 -2.42 16.90
N LEU A 210 -7.72 -1.71 17.19
CA LEU A 210 -7.70 -0.26 17.40
C LEU A 210 -6.89 0.14 18.65
N ALA A 211 -7.01 -0.62 19.74
CA ALA A 211 -6.23 -0.39 20.96
C ALA A 211 -4.74 -0.61 20.72
N LEU A 212 -4.37 -1.72 20.07
CA LEU A 212 -2.96 -2.00 19.78
C LEU A 212 -2.39 -1.02 18.75
N ALA A 213 -3.20 -0.48 17.85
CA ALA A 213 -2.83 0.61 16.94
C ALA A 213 -2.63 1.96 17.66
N GLY A 214 -3.01 2.07 18.94
CA GLY A 214 -2.84 3.28 19.75
C GLY A 214 -3.97 4.31 19.59
N LEU A 215 -5.16 3.88 19.20
CA LEU A 215 -6.30 4.75 18.88
C LEU A 215 -7.38 4.80 19.97
N THR A 216 -7.24 3.96 20.99
CA THR A 216 -8.15 3.86 22.15
C THR A 216 -7.38 3.57 23.41
#